data_AF-A0A9W6FF52-F1
#
_entry.id   AF-A0A9W6FF52-F1
#
_cell.length_a   1.000
_cell.length_b   1.000
_cell.length_c   1.000
_cell.angle_alpha   90.00
_cell.angle_beta   90.00
_cell.angle_gamma   90.00
#
_symmetry.space_group_name_H-M   'P 1'
#
loop_
_entity.id
_entity.type
_entity.pdbx_description
1 polymer ?
#
loop_
_entity_poly.entity_id
_entity_poly.type
_entity_poly.pdbx_seq_one_letter_code
_entity_poly.pdbx_strand_id
1 'polypeptide(L)'
;MKQYRKLLAGIFAGGVLISGIGAGIGCVEFFSLDYAGERTVGETEMTVMEGEMSFTPPSDGGTVDVYMDYGQPYLNLVWDDSVPENTLHYSIEYNKKRVAPEAWQEDAETLGFYFPYINYDEVRDVMEFRDIILDDLKEHKIGSYRQKDIESIDLYLNPKDREEIEIW
;
A
#
# COMPACT_ATOMS: atom_id res chain seq x y z
N MET A 1 -48.99 -9.30 38.75
CA MET A 1 -47.78 -10.06 38.32
C MET A 1 -47.94 -10.82 36.99
N LYS A 2 -48.99 -11.64 36.77
CA LYS A 2 -49.16 -12.40 35.50
C LYS A 2 -49.33 -11.54 34.24
N GLN A 3 -50.06 -10.43 34.30
CA GLN A 3 -50.26 -9.53 33.14
C GLN A 3 -48.98 -8.80 32.73
N TYR A 4 -48.23 -8.25 33.69
CA TYR A 4 -46.92 -7.63 33.42
C TYR A 4 -45.91 -8.61 32.82
N ARG A 5 -45.93 -9.89 33.21
CA ARG A 5 -45.09 -10.94 32.60
C ARG A 5 -45.45 -11.22 31.13
N LYS A 6 -46.74 -11.21 30.78
CA LYS A 6 -47.19 -11.37 29.39
C LYS A 6 -46.81 -10.17 28.52
N LEU A 7 -46.93 -8.96 29.08
CA LEU A 7 -46.49 -7.72 28.42
C LEU A 7 -44.98 -7.75 28.14
N LEU A 8 -44.16 -8.09 29.14
CA LEU A 8 -42.71 -8.22 28.99
C LEU A 8 -42.31 -9.30 27.98
N ALA A 9 -42.99 -10.46 27.99
CA ALA A 9 -42.76 -11.50 26.98
C ALA A 9 -43.09 -11.04 25.56
N GLY A 10 -44.16 -10.25 25.40
CA GLY A 10 -44.52 -9.63 24.12
C GLY A 10 -43.47 -8.62 23.64
N ILE A 11 -42.98 -7.75 24.52
CA ILE A 11 -41.91 -6.78 24.20
C ILE A 11 -40.62 -7.52 23.80
N PHE A 12 -40.26 -8.58 24.53
CA PHE A 12 -39.09 -9.40 24.21
C PHE A 12 -39.21 -10.07 22.84
N ALA A 13 -40.34 -10.73 22.56
CA ALA A 13 -40.58 -11.38 21.28
C ALA A 13 -40.59 -10.37 20.12
N GLY A 14 -41.18 -9.19 20.32
CA GLY A 14 -41.16 -8.10 19.34
C GLY A 14 -39.74 -7.59 19.06
N GLY A 15 -38.92 -7.41 20.10
CA GLY A 15 -37.51 -7.02 19.95
C GLY A 15 -36.71 -8.04 19.15
N VAL A 16 -36.86 -9.34 19.46
CA VAL A 16 -36.20 -10.43 18.73
C VAL A 16 -36.61 -10.43 17.26
N LEU A 17 -37.90 -10.26 16.96
CA LEU A 17 -38.40 -10.19 15.58
C LEU A 17 -37.82 -9.01 14.80
N ILE A 18 -37.80 -7.81 15.38
CA ILE A 18 -37.25 -6.61 14.73
C ILE A 18 -35.75 -6.79 14.48
N SER A 19 -34.99 -7.35 15.43
CA SER A 19 -33.58 -7.66 15.22
C SER A 19 -33.35 -8.68 14.12
N GLY A 20 -34.21 -9.70 14.01
CA GLY A 20 -34.13 -10.72 12.97
C GLY A 20 -34.39 -10.16 11.57
N ILE A 21 -35.37 -9.27 11.44
CA ILE A 21 -35.64 -8.57 10.17
C ILE A 21 -34.46 -7.67 9.79
N GLY A 22 -33.94 -6.87 10.74
CA GLY A 22 -32.80 -6.00 10.49
C GLY A 22 -31.55 -6.77 10.07
N ALA A 23 -31.25 -7.87 10.76
CA ALA A 23 -30.15 -8.76 10.40
C ALA A 23 -30.36 -9.40 9.01
N GLY A 24 -31.58 -9.85 8.71
CA GLY A 24 -31.91 -10.43 7.41
C GLY A 24 -31.72 -9.45 6.25
N ILE A 25 -32.20 -8.21 6.40
CA ILE A 25 -32.01 -7.15 5.40
C ILE A 25 -30.53 -6.84 5.21
N GLY A 26 -29.79 -6.65 6.31
CA GLY A 26 -28.35 -6.36 6.23
C GLY A 26 -27.55 -7.49 5.56
N CYS A 27 -27.90 -8.75 5.81
CA CYS A 27 -27.30 -9.89 5.10
C CYS A 27 -27.61 -9.85 3.60
N VAL A 28 -28.86 -9.60 3.21
CA VAL A 28 -29.24 -9.53 1.79
C VAL A 28 -28.52 -8.38 1.07
N GLU A 29 -28.44 -7.20 1.69
CA GLU A 29 -27.70 -6.06 1.16
C GLU A 29 -26.22 -6.41 0.97
N PHE A 30 -25.57 -6.97 1.98
CA PHE A 30 -24.17 -7.37 1.91
C PHE A 30 -23.90 -8.42 0.82
N PHE A 31 -24.74 -9.45 0.72
CA PHE A 31 -24.59 -10.48 -0.32
C PHE A 31 -24.96 -9.99 -1.72
N SER A 32 -25.62 -8.85 -1.84
CA SER A 32 -25.95 -8.21 -3.12
C SER A 32 -24.89 -7.21 -3.61
N LEU A 33 -23.82 -6.99 -2.84
CA LEU A 33 -22.76 -6.06 -3.23
C LEU A 33 -21.98 -6.58 -4.44
N ASP A 34 -21.81 -5.72 -5.44
CA ASP A 34 -20.94 -5.96 -6.58
C ASP A 34 -19.49 -5.52 -6.28
N TYR A 35 -18.52 -6.19 -6.88
CA TYR A 35 -17.12 -5.76 -6.77
C TYR A 35 -16.82 -4.58 -7.72
N ALA A 36 -16.40 -3.44 -7.16
CA ALA A 36 -16.11 -2.22 -7.92
C ALA A 36 -14.73 -2.19 -8.60
N GLY A 37 -13.85 -3.16 -8.31
CA GLY A 37 -12.46 -3.11 -8.74
C GLY A 37 -11.56 -2.37 -7.74
N GLU A 38 -10.38 -1.97 -8.21
CA GLU A 38 -9.43 -1.19 -7.40
C GLU A 38 -9.85 0.28 -7.30
N ARG A 39 -9.67 0.85 -6.11
CA ARG A 39 -10.01 2.24 -5.79
C ARG A 39 -8.81 2.91 -5.15
N THR A 40 -8.35 4.01 -5.73
CA THR A 40 -7.33 4.87 -5.13
C THR A 40 -7.98 5.82 -4.15
N VAL A 41 -7.47 5.86 -2.92
CA VAL A 41 -7.96 6.70 -1.83
C VAL A 41 -7.04 7.89 -1.63
N GLY A 42 -7.65 9.06 -1.42
CA GLY A 42 -6.94 10.30 -1.12
C GLY A 42 -6.36 11.00 -2.36
N GLU A 43 -5.66 12.10 -2.11
CA GLU A 43 -4.98 12.86 -3.16
C GLU A 43 -3.81 12.08 -3.75
N THR A 44 -3.72 12.07 -5.07
CA THR A 44 -2.62 11.43 -5.81
C THR A 44 -1.96 12.48 -6.71
N GLU A 45 -0.69 12.78 -6.43
CA GLU A 45 0.15 13.58 -7.32
C GLU A 45 1.44 12.82 -7.58
N MET A 46 1.45 12.02 -8.65
CA MET A 46 2.60 11.20 -9.01
C MET A 46 3.73 12.06 -9.57
N THR A 47 4.96 11.73 -9.17
CA THR A 47 6.19 12.32 -9.70
C THR A 47 7.28 11.26 -9.71
N VAL A 48 8.35 11.53 -10.44
CA VAL A 48 9.51 10.63 -10.53
C VAL A 48 10.70 11.25 -9.80
N MET A 49 11.42 10.44 -9.03
CA MET A 49 12.77 10.73 -8.53
C MET A 49 13.77 9.83 -9.26
N GLU A 50 14.72 10.44 -9.95
CA GLU A 50 15.79 9.74 -10.66
C GLU A 50 17.14 10.08 -10.05
N GLY A 51 18.09 9.14 -10.12
CA GLY A 51 19.45 9.37 -9.70
C GLY A 51 20.35 8.17 -9.91
N GLU A 52 21.60 8.32 -9.51
CA GLU A 52 22.65 7.32 -9.69
C GLU A 52 23.47 7.18 -8.41
N MET A 53 23.88 5.95 -8.10
CA MET A 53 24.80 5.62 -7.03
C MET A 53 25.90 4.71 -7.57
N SER A 54 27.15 5.00 -7.24
CA SER A 54 28.28 4.13 -7.55
C SER A 54 28.60 3.26 -6.34
N PHE A 55 28.86 1.98 -6.57
CA PHE A 55 29.23 1.02 -5.53
C PHE A 55 30.59 0.37 -5.85
N THR A 56 31.10 -0.46 -4.97
CA THR A 56 32.31 -1.26 -5.21
C THR A 56 32.09 -2.63 -4.61
N PRO A 57 32.03 -3.69 -5.43
CA PRO A 57 31.87 -5.06 -4.96
C PRO A 57 32.96 -5.45 -3.96
N PRO A 58 32.61 -6.15 -2.86
CA PRO A 58 33.58 -6.63 -1.88
C PRO A 58 34.64 -7.55 -2.49
N SER A 59 35.91 -7.29 -2.20
CA SER A 59 37.04 -8.07 -2.76
C SER A 59 37.13 -9.52 -2.24
N ASP A 60 36.39 -9.85 -1.18
CA ASP A 60 36.33 -11.17 -0.57
C ASP A 60 35.22 -12.07 -1.18
N GLY A 61 34.52 -11.57 -2.20
CA GLY A 61 33.40 -12.28 -2.84
C GLY A 61 32.07 -12.11 -2.12
N GLY A 62 31.95 -11.13 -1.22
CA GLY A 62 30.66 -10.65 -0.71
C GLY A 62 29.82 -9.92 -1.76
N THR A 63 28.62 -9.51 -1.35
CA THR A 63 27.65 -8.76 -2.16
C THR A 63 27.55 -7.32 -1.68
N VAL A 64 27.07 -6.46 -2.57
CA VAL A 64 26.60 -5.11 -2.29
C VAL A 64 25.14 -5.20 -1.88
N ASP A 65 24.83 -4.73 -0.67
CA ASP A 65 23.50 -4.77 -0.09
C ASP A 65 22.69 -3.54 -0.50
N VAL A 66 21.52 -3.78 -1.10
CA VAL A 66 20.56 -2.76 -1.51
C VAL A 66 19.30 -2.86 -0.65
N TYR A 67 19.21 -2.01 0.37
CA TYR A 67 18.08 -1.99 1.31
C TYR A 67 16.91 -1.18 0.77
N MET A 68 15.70 -1.73 0.89
CA MET A 68 14.55 -1.11 0.23
C MET A 68 13.29 -0.93 1.08
N ASP A 69 13.43 -0.83 2.41
CA ASP A 69 12.32 -0.60 3.36
C ASP A 69 11.05 -1.39 2.97
N TYR A 70 9.87 -0.76 2.89
CA TYR A 70 8.63 -1.39 2.41
C TYR A 70 8.46 -1.33 0.88
N GLY A 71 9.51 -0.94 0.13
CA GLY A 71 9.51 -0.72 -1.31
C GLY A 71 9.60 -2.00 -2.16
N GLN A 72 10.04 -3.14 -1.60
CA GLN A 72 10.20 -4.41 -2.32
C GLN A 72 9.02 -4.82 -3.22
N PRO A 73 7.74 -4.67 -2.82
CA PRO A 73 6.60 -5.03 -3.67
C PRO A 73 6.49 -4.22 -4.97
N TYR A 74 7.18 -3.07 -5.06
CA TYR A 74 7.14 -2.14 -6.20
C TYR A 74 8.42 -2.22 -7.06
N LEU A 75 9.35 -3.10 -6.71
CA LEU A 75 10.63 -3.22 -7.39
C LEU A 75 10.49 -3.86 -8.77
N ASN A 76 11.07 -3.20 -9.76
CA ASN A 76 11.45 -3.79 -11.03
C ASN A 76 12.97 -3.72 -11.19
N LEU A 77 13.61 -4.89 -11.24
CA LEU A 77 15.04 -4.98 -11.51
C LEU A 77 15.28 -5.12 -13.00
N VAL A 78 16.00 -4.16 -13.59
CA VAL A 78 16.28 -4.08 -15.02
C VAL A 78 17.78 -4.23 -15.25
N TRP A 79 18.17 -5.28 -15.97
CA TRP A 79 19.56 -5.50 -16.36
C TRP A 79 19.81 -4.83 -17.72
N ASP A 80 20.63 -3.78 -17.72
CA ASP A 80 20.88 -2.91 -18.88
C ASP A 80 22.39 -2.74 -19.10
N ASP A 81 22.89 -3.17 -20.26
CA ASP A 81 24.31 -3.11 -20.60
C ASP A 81 24.82 -1.71 -20.96
N SER A 82 23.91 -0.73 -21.10
CA SER A 82 24.25 0.69 -21.24
C SER A 82 24.61 1.36 -19.92
N VAL A 83 24.20 0.79 -18.78
CA VAL A 83 24.59 1.25 -17.44
C VAL A 83 26.05 0.85 -17.19
N PRO A 84 26.93 1.75 -16.75
CA PRO A 84 28.31 1.39 -16.40
C PRO A 84 28.35 0.32 -15.30
N GLU A 85 29.38 -0.54 -15.33
CA GLU A 85 29.66 -1.48 -14.23
C GLU A 85 29.78 -0.71 -12.90
N ASN A 86 29.36 -1.36 -11.81
CA ASN A 86 29.37 -0.82 -10.45
C ASN A 86 28.54 0.47 -10.27
N THR A 87 27.50 0.64 -11.09
CA THR A 87 26.61 1.80 -11.06
C THR A 87 25.16 1.34 -11.00
N LEU A 88 24.43 1.85 -10.02
CA LEU A 88 23.00 1.67 -9.88
C LEU A 88 22.31 2.97 -10.30
N HIS A 89 21.55 2.92 -11.39
CA HIS A 89 20.64 4.00 -11.78
C HIS A 89 19.24 3.64 -11.28
N TYR A 90 18.52 4.61 -10.69
CA TYR A 90 17.19 4.38 -10.16
C TYR A 90 16.18 5.39 -10.70
N SER A 91 14.94 4.93 -10.89
CA SER A 91 13.77 5.75 -11.17
C SER A 91 12.63 5.30 -10.26
N ILE A 92 12.19 6.19 -9.37
CA ILE A 92 11.15 5.91 -8.40
C ILE A 92 9.94 6.76 -8.73
N GLU A 93 8.82 6.14 -9.12
CA GLU A 93 7.54 6.82 -9.30
C GLU A 93 6.74 6.75 -8.00
N TYR A 94 6.41 7.90 -7.42
CA TYR A 94 5.78 8.00 -6.09
C TYR A 94 4.79 9.15 -5.98
N ASN A 95 3.92 9.08 -4.99
CA ASN A 95 2.97 10.13 -4.66
C ASN A 95 3.59 11.15 -3.70
N LYS A 96 4.00 12.31 -4.23
CA LYS A 96 4.68 13.36 -3.44
C LYS A 96 3.80 14.07 -2.40
N LYS A 97 2.50 13.78 -2.37
CA LYS A 97 1.61 14.23 -1.28
C LYS A 97 1.77 13.38 -0.03
N ARG A 98 2.26 12.15 -0.18
CA ARG A 98 2.27 11.13 0.87
C ARG A 98 3.66 10.78 1.33
N VAL A 99 4.58 10.50 0.41
CA VAL A 99 5.95 10.06 0.72
C VAL A 99 6.99 10.94 0.05
N ALA A 100 8.16 11.06 0.68
CA ALA A 100 9.34 11.74 0.13
C ALA A 100 10.49 10.74 0.06
N PRO A 101 10.66 10.00 -1.05
CA PRO A 101 11.73 9.03 -1.19
C PRO A 101 13.11 9.67 -1.02
N GLU A 102 14.00 8.96 -0.36
CA GLU A 102 15.39 9.37 -0.13
C GLU A 102 16.31 8.20 -0.46
N ALA A 103 17.21 8.39 -1.42
CA ALA A 103 18.32 7.46 -1.65
C ALA A 103 19.44 7.76 -0.66
N TRP A 104 20.01 6.72 -0.06
CA TRP A 104 21.11 6.82 0.88
C TRP A 104 22.18 5.79 0.58
N GLN A 105 23.40 6.10 0.99
CA GLN A 105 24.57 5.25 0.84
C GLN A 105 25.38 5.37 2.12
N GLU A 106 25.59 4.26 2.81
CA GLU A 106 26.42 4.22 4.02
C GLU A 106 27.89 4.12 3.64
N ASP A 107 28.21 3.24 2.69
CA ASP A 107 29.54 3.05 2.13
C ASP A 107 29.46 2.51 0.68
N ALA A 108 30.58 2.04 0.13
CA ALA A 108 30.63 1.53 -1.24
C ALA A 108 29.92 0.17 -1.41
N GLU A 109 29.59 -0.53 -0.33
CA GLU A 109 29.01 -1.88 -0.32
C GLU A 109 27.58 -1.89 0.23
N THR A 110 27.12 -0.79 0.84
CA THR A 110 25.78 -0.68 1.45
C THR A 110 25.06 0.59 1.00
N LEU A 111 23.94 0.40 0.30
CA LEU A 111 23.08 1.48 -0.20
C LEU A 111 21.60 1.14 -0.03
N GLY A 112 20.73 2.13 -0.17
CA GLY A 112 19.31 1.88 -0.04
C GLY A 112 18.41 3.07 -0.27
N PHE A 113 17.12 2.82 -0.01
CA PHE A 113 16.04 3.78 -0.22
C PHE A 113 15.15 3.83 1.02
N TYR A 114 14.85 5.03 1.48
CA TYR A 114 13.83 5.30 2.48
C TYR A 114 12.62 5.98 1.85
N PHE A 115 11.44 5.71 2.41
CA PHE A 115 10.18 6.28 1.93
C PHE A 115 9.40 6.94 3.07
N PRO A 116 9.93 8.00 3.72
CA PRO A 116 9.26 8.67 4.82
C PRO A 116 7.94 9.32 4.40
N TYR A 117 6.93 9.18 5.25
CA TYR A 117 5.65 9.87 5.09
C TYR A 117 5.78 11.36 5.43
N ILE A 118 5.29 12.25 4.56
CA ILE A 118 5.46 13.72 4.68
C ILE A 118 4.45 14.32 5.67
N ASN A 119 3.24 13.77 5.76
CA ASN A 119 2.16 14.29 6.61
C ASN A 119 1.28 13.16 7.14
N TYR A 120 1.79 12.44 8.13
CA TYR A 120 1.07 11.35 8.78
C TYR A 120 -0.12 11.89 9.58
N ASP A 121 -1.34 11.62 9.12
CA ASP A 121 -2.60 12.00 9.78
C ASP A 121 -3.60 10.84 9.66
N GLU A 122 -3.56 9.95 10.65
CA GLU A 122 -4.38 8.74 10.68
C GLU A 122 -5.88 9.03 10.64
N VAL A 123 -6.31 10.15 11.23
CA VAL A 123 -7.73 10.50 11.27
C VAL A 123 -8.18 10.95 9.89
N ARG A 124 -7.40 11.80 9.21
CA ARG A 124 -7.70 12.18 7.83
C ARG A 124 -7.72 10.95 6.91
N ASP A 125 -6.71 10.09 6.99
CA ASP A 125 -6.63 8.89 6.16
C ASP A 125 -7.87 8.00 6.37
N VAL A 126 -8.28 7.74 7.62
CA VAL A 126 -9.50 6.98 7.93
C VAL A 126 -10.75 7.64 7.36
N MET A 127 -10.85 8.97 7.41
CA MET A 127 -12.00 9.69 6.85
C MET A 127 -12.04 9.59 5.32
N GLU A 128 -10.90 9.67 4.64
CA GLU A 128 -10.82 9.48 3.18
C GLU A 128 -11.25 8.06 2.77
N PHE A 129 -10.79 7.03 3.50
CA PHE A 129 -11.24 5.65 3.29
C PHE A 129 -12.73 5.48 3.55
N ARG A 130 -13.22 6.05 4.66
CA ARG A 130 -14.64 6.00 5.01
C ARG A 130 -15.49 6.58 3.89
N ASP A 131 -15.11 7.75 3.38
CA ASP A 131 -15.93 8.48 2.42
C ASP A 131 -16.06 7.70 1.11
N ILE A 132 -14.96 7.14 0.57
CA ILE A 132 -15.01 6.32 -0.65
C ILE A 132 -15.75 4.98 -0.44
N ILE A 133 -15.58 4.34 0.72
CA ILE A 133 -16.32 3.11 1.07
C ILE A 133 -17.81 3.40 1.14
N LEU A 134 -18.22 4.49 1.79
CA LEU A 134 -19.62 4.86 1.91
C LEU A 134 -20.23 5.25 0.58
N ASP A 135 -19.47 5.86 -0.32
CA ASP A 135 -19.94 6.19 -1.66
C ASP A 135 -20.15 4.92 -2.51
N ASP A 136 -19.21 3.97 -2.50
CA ASP A 136 -19.40 2.68 -3.17
C ASP A 136 -20.56 1.87 -2.55
N LEU A 137 -20.71 1.87 -1.22
CA LEU A 137 -21.82 1.17 -0.55
C LEU A 137 -23.20 1.75 -0.93
N LYS A 138 -23.33 3.06 -1.14
CA LYS A 138 -24.56 3.69 -1.67
C LYS A 138 -24.91 3.19 -3.07
N GLU A 139 -23.91 2.77 -3.84
CA GLU A 139 -24.07 2.17 -5.16
C GLU A 139 -24.23 0.64 -5.12
N HIS A 140 -24.36 0.04 -3.93
CA HIS A 140 -24.31 -1.42 -3.71
C HIS A 140 -23.03 -2.05 -4.24
N LYS A 141 -21.89 -1.39 -4.00
CA LYS A 141 -20.58 -1.88 -4.40
C LYS A 141 -19.62 -1.95 -3.23
N ILE A 142 -18.58 -2.76 -3.42
CA ILE A 142 -17.40 -2.79 -2.56
C ILE A 142 -16.14 -2.94 -3.42
N GLY A 143 -15.13 -2.11 -3.20
CA GLY A 143 -13.86 -2.14 -3.92
C GLY A 143 -12.68 -2.68 -3.11
N SER A 144 -11.54 -2.80 -3.78
CA SER A 144 -10.23 -2.89 -3.12
C SER A 144 -9.67 -1.49 -2.97
N TYR A 145 -9.82 -0.91 -1.78
CA TYR A 145 -9.40 0.45 -1.47
C TYR A 145 -7.94 0.46 -1.07
N ARG A 146 -7.12 1.24 -1.78
CA ARG A 146 -5.69 1.39 -1.49
C ARG A 146 -5.30 2.86 -1.57
N GLN A 147 -4.43 3.27 -0.67
CA GLN A 147 -3.66 4.50 -0.86
C GLN A 147 -2.47 4.18 -1.77
N LYS A 148 -2.13 5.11 -2.64
CA LYS A 148 -1.05 4.96 -3.61
C LYS A 148 0.14 5.81 -3.14
N ASP A 149 1.12 5.14 -2.55
CA ASP A 149 2.35 5.76 -2.04
C ASP A 149 3.47 5.68 -3.07
N ILE A 150 3.73 4.48 -3.58
CA ILE A 150 4.75 4.16 -4.58
C ILE A 150 4.03 3.44 -5.73
N GLU A 151 4.38 3.77 -6.97
CA GLU A 151 3.92 3.04 -8.16
C GLU A 151 4.99 2.06 -8.63
N SER A 152 6.23 2.52 -8.78
CA SER A 152 7.35 1.68 -9.20
C SER A 152 8.67 2.14 -8.59
N ILE A 153 9.57 1.19 -8.43
CA ILE A 153 10.99 1.40 -8.13
C ILE A 153 11.75 0.63 -9.21
N ASP A 154 12.24 1.34 -10.22
CA ASP A 154 12.98 0.73 -11.31
C ASP A 154 14.48 0.89 -11.02
N LEU A 155 15.16 -0.23 -10.78
CA LEU A 155 16.61 -0.28 -10.56
C LEU A 155 17.29 -0.83 -11.82
N TYR A 156 18.14 -0.01 -12.43
CA TYR A 156 18.89 -0.33 -13.63
C TYR A 156 20.35 -0.60 -13.26
N LEU A 157 20.83 -1.79 -13.59
CA LEU A 157 22.16 -2.29 -13.25
C LEU A 157 22.81 -2.97 -14.45
N ASN A 158 24.15 -2.94 -14.50
CA ASN A 158 24.88 -3.69 -15.52
C ASN A 158 24.68 -5.21 -15.31
N PRO A 159 24.40 -6.00 -16.36
CA PRO A 159 24.28 -7.46 -16.24
C PRO A 159 25.49 -8.18 -15.64
N LYS A 160 26.69 -7.56 -15.66
CA LYS A 160 27.91 -8.11 -15.09
C LYS A 160 27.93 -8.06 -13.55
N ASP A 161 27.23 -7.11 -12.95
CA ASP A 161 27.19 -6.89 -11.50
C ASP A 161 26.18 -7.84 -10.81
N ARG A 162 25.59 -8.78 -11.57
CA ARG A 162 24.45 -9.58 -11.13
C ARG A 162 24.74 -10.51 -9.96
N GLU A 163 25.95 -11.04 -9.89
CA GLU A 163 26.37 -11.91 -8.79
C GLU A 163 26.86 -11.11 -7.58
N GLU A 164 26.95 -9.78 -7.72
CA GLU A 164 27.54 -8.88 -6.73
C GLU A 164 26.48 -8.04 -6.01
N ILE A 165 25.19 -8.19 -6.34
CA ILE A 165 24.09 -7.40 -5.78
C ILE A 165 23.11 -8.28 -5.01
N GLU A 166 22.83 -7.92 -3.76
CA GLU A 166 21.78 -8.52 -2.94
C GLU A 166 20.74 -7.45 -2.55
N ILE A 167 19.46 -7.77 -2.70
CA ILE A 167 18.35 -6.83 -2.43
C ILE A 167 17.65 -7.25 -1.14
N TRP A 168 17.57 -6.32 -0.19
CA TRP A 168 17.07 -6.51 1.17
C TRP A 168 15.82 -5.71 1.51
#